data_AF-A0A9P4PI16-F1
#
_entry.id   AF-A0A9P4PI16-F1
#
_cell.length_a   1.000
_cell.length_b   1.000
_cell.length_c   1.000
_cell.angle_alpha   90.00
_cell.angle_beta   90.00
_cell.angle_gamma   90.00
#
_symmetry.space_group_name_H-M   'P 1'
#
loop_
_entity.id
_entity.type
_entity.pdbx_description
1 polymer ?
#
loop_
_entity_poly.entity_id
_entity_poly.type
_entity_poly.pdbx_seq_one_letter_code
_entity_poly.pdbx_strand_id
1 'polypeptide(L)'
;GAVCEGDVFSILFSLEYVLRSFEFARVDGALCLDPPNHAPGATYADRFLSLWDHLSLFPRSQRLVRFDVKSTTGLEAGSQNCKTRLGQHQNTAFYLVSCASDPSFVSLIPNTSTARSRVDEQEFAISSSKHLAVPGVAYGFLDPEDAGHRMPIGLLPAAVARVREC
;
A
#
# COMPACT_ATOMS: atom_id res chain seq x y z
N GLY A 1 -5.45 10.04 7.89
CA GLY A 1 -4.91 9.24 6.76
C GLY A 1 -3.59 9.78 6.23
N ALA A 2 -3.45 11.11 6.03
CA ALA A 2 -2.34 11.69 5.28
C ALA A 2 -0.93 11.53 5.88
N VAL A 3 -0.79 11.39 7.21
CA VAL A 3 0.53 11.28 7.87
C VAL A 3 1.22 9.97 7.45
N CYS A 4 0.51 8.84 7.51
CA CYS A 4 1.10 7.52 7.23
C CYS A 4 1.41 7.29 5.73
N GLU A 5 0.62 7.88 4.83
CA GLU A 5 0.86 7.79 3.38
C GLU A 5 2.17 8.49 2.99
N GLY A 6 2.41 9.68 3.55
CA GLY A 6 3.65 10.44 3.33
C GLY A 6 4.89 9.68 3.77
N ASP A 7 4.84 9.02 4.93
CA ASP A 7 5.95 8.24 5.47
C ASP A 7 6.27 7.05 4.56
N VAL A 8 5.24 6.31 4.12
CA VAL A 8 5.39 5.19 3.18
C VAL A 8 6.05 5.65 1.88
N PHE A 9 5.55 6.73 1.26
CA PHE A 9 6.15 7.23 0.02
C PHE A 9 7.51 7.87 0.21
N SER A 10 7.82 8.43 1.39
CA SER A 10 9.18 8.94 1.65
C SER A 10 10.21 7.80 1.64
N ILE A 11 9.85 6.63 2.19
CA ILE A 11 10.70 5.45 2.23
C ILE A 11 10.81 4.78 0.87
N LEU A 12 9.69 4.74 0.12
CA LEU A 12 9.67 4.19 -1.23
C LEU A 12 10.28 5.12 -2.29
N PHE A 13 10.65 6.35 -1.92
CA PHE A 13 11.18 7.33 -2.87
C PHE A 13 12.44 6.85 -3.58
N SER A 14 13.30 6.09 -2.87
CA SER A 14 14.54 5.55 -3.43
C SER A 14 14.32 4.46 -4.48
N LEU A 15 13.11 3.93 -4.62
CA LEU A 15 12.80 2.88 -5.59
C LEU A 15 12.31 3.49 -6.89
N GLU A 16 13.16 3.52 -7.92
CA GLU A 16 12.89 4.19 -9.20
C GLU A 16 11.67 3.64 -9.95
N TYR A 17 11.31 2.39 -9.69
CA TYR A 17 10.13 1.74 -10.26
C TYR A 17 8.84 2.01 -9.48
N VAL A 18 8.89 2.71 -8.34
CA VAL A 18 7.70 3.14 -7.61
C VAL A 18 7.20 4.44 -8.20
N LEU A 19 5.92 4.44 -8.55
CA LEU A 19 5.18 5.58 -9.04
C LEU A 19 4.15 5.99 -7.98
N ARG A 20 4.10 7.30 -7.72
CA ARG A 20 3.03 7.96 -6.99
C ARG A 20 2.34 8.88 -7.97
N SER A 21 1.03 8.69 -8.19
CA SER A 21 0.28 9.63 -9.02
C SER A 21 -1.18 9.67 -8.62
N PHE A 22 -1.69 10.89 -8.43
CA PHE A 22 -3.11 11.16 -8.26
C PHE A 22 -3.92 10.77 -9.51
N GLU A 23 -3.27 10.62 -10.68
CA GLU A 23 -3.91 10.23 -11.94
C GLU A 23 -4.24 8.74 -12.03
N PHE A 24 -3.71 7.89 -11.13
CA PHE A 24 -4.21 6.51 -11.02
C PHE A 24 -5.66 6.46 -10.49
N ALA A 25 -6.20 7.60 -10.04
CA ALA A 25 -7.60 7.93 -9.71
C ALA A 25 -8.30 7.07 -8.64
N ARG A 26 -7.85 5.83 -8.40
CA ARG A 26 -8.46 4.87 -7.48
C ARG A 26 -7.45 4.23 -6.52
N VAL A 27 -6.15 4.38 -6.75
CA VAL A 27 -5.09 3.80 -5.93
C VAL A 27 -3.98 4.82 -5.69
N ASP A 28 -3.26 4.67 -4.58
CA ASP A 28 -2.22 5.64 -4.19
C ASP A 28 -0.93 5.51 -5.00
N GLY A 29 -0.60 4.31 -5.50
CA GLY A 29 0.63 4.09 -6.25
C GLY A 29 0.64 2.86 -7.14
N ALA A 30 1.75 2.70 -7.88
CA ALA A 30 2.00 1.53 -8.71
C ALA A 30 3.49 1.20 -8.79
N LEU A 31 3.79 -0.08 -9.00
CA LEU A 31 5.12 -0.56 -9.39
C LEU A 31 5.16 -0.68 -10.91
N CYS A 32 6.14 -0.04 -11.54
CA CYS A 32 6.44 -0.22 -12.95
C CYS A 32 7.40 -1.40 -13.11
N LEU A 33 6.97 -2.49 -13.74
CA LEU A 33 7.82 -3.68 -13.86
C LEU A 33 9.02 -3.42 -14.78
N ASP A 34 8.78 -2.64 -15.84
CA ASP A 34 9.73 -2.34 -16.91
C ASP A 34 9.96 -0.80 -17.00
N PRO A 35 10.49 -0.17 -15.92
CA PRO A 35 10.53 1.27 -15.80
C PRO A 35 11.33 1.91 -16.94
N PRO A 36 10.86 3.05 -17.49
CA PRO A 36 11.69 3.87 -18.37
C PRO A 36 13.01 4.23 -17.70
N ASN A 37 14.03 4.50 -18.49
CA ASN A 37 15.32 4.93 -17.95
C ASN A 37 15.16 6.34 -17.35
N HIS A 38 14.99 6.41 -16.04
CA HIS A 38 14.84 7.67 -15.32
C HIS A 38 16.20 8.24 -14.93
N ALA A 39 16.29 9.57 -14.83
CA ALA A 39 17.48 10.19 -14.27
C ALA A 39 17.65 9.76 -12.80
N PRO A 40 18.89 9.54 -12.31
CA PRO A 40 19.13 9.31 -10.90
C PRO A 40 18.52 10.42 -10.05
N GLY A 41 17.73 10.06 -9.03
CA GLY A 41 17.04 11.03 -8.18
C GLY A 41 15.79 11.67 -8.79
N ALA A 42 15.28 11.16 -9.92
CA ALA A 42 14.02 11.59 -10.50
C ALA A 42 12.89 11.57 -9.46
N THR A 43 12.10 12.64 -9.43
CA THR A 43 10.94 12.75 -8.53
C THR A 43 9.81 11.83 -8.97
N TYR A 44 8.80 11.65 -8.12
CA TYR A 44 7.59 10.90 -8.54
C TYR A 44 6.89 11.53 -9.74
N ALA A 45 6.88 12.87 -9.84
CA ALA A 45 6.30 13.56 -10.98
C ALA A 45 7.09 13.28 -12.26
N ASP A 46 8.42 13.33 -12.21
CA ASP A 46 9.27 13.05 -13.37
C ASP A 46 9.08 11.62 -13.88
N ARG A 47 9.03 10.65 -12.96
CA ARG A 47 8.80 9.24 -13.31
C ARG A 47 7.42 9.04 -13.94
N PHE A 48 6.41 9.72 -13.40
CA PHE A 48 5.05 9.66 -13.93
C PHE A 48 4.95 10.27 -15.33
N LEU A 49 5.51 11.46 -15.55
CA LEU A 49 5.53 12.10 -16.87
C LEU A 49 6.30 11.26 -17.89
N SER A 50 7.46 10.72 -17.50
CA SER A 50 8.23 9.82 -18.35
C SER A 50 7.44 8.56 -18.74
N LEU A 51 6.69 7.98 -17.80
CA LEU A 51 5.78 6.87 -18.09
C LEU A 51 4.67 7.31 -19.07
N TRP A 52 4.06 8.47 -18.84
CA TRP A 52 2.97 9.00 -19.65
C TRP A 52 3.40 9.24 -21.10
N ASP A 53 4.56 9.87 -21.30
CA ASP A 53 5.15 10.10 -22.62
C ASP A 53 5.45 8.77 -23.32
N HIS A 54 6.03 7.81 -22.58
CA HIS A 54 6.30 6.48 -23.12
C HIS A 54 5.02 5.75 -23.54
N LEU A 55 3.97 5.80 -22.71
CA LEU A 55 2.68 5.15 -23.02
C LEU A 55 1.94 5.82 -24.17
N SER A 56 2.14 7.12 -24.39
CA SER A 56 1.59 7.85 -25.53
C SER A 56 2.18 7.39 -26.86
N LEU A 57 3.46 7.04 -26.86
CA LEU A 57 4.17 6.50 -28.03
C LEU A 57 3.98 4.98 -28.20
N PHE A 58 3.95 4.25 -27.08
CA PHE A 58 3.86 2.80 -27.04
C PHE A 58 2.73 2.34 -26.10
N PRO A 59 1.46 2.40 -26.55
CA PRO A 59 0.34 1.98 -25.73
C PRO A 59 0.48 0.52 -25.27
N ARG A 60 0.14 0.26 -24.00
CA ARG A 60 0.20 -1.09 -23.37
C ARG A 60 1.59 -1.73 -23.30
N SER A 61 2.65 -0.99 -23.58
CA SER A 61 4.03 -1.47 -23.43
C SER A 61 4.45 -1.69 -21.98
N GLN A 62 3.72 -1.10 -21.02
CA GLN A 62 4.09 -1.07 -19.62
C GLN A 62 3.15 -1.91 -18.76
N ARG A 63 3.75 -2.66 -17.83
CA ARG A 63 3.03 -3.46 -16.84
C ARG A 63 3.11 -2.77 -15.49
N LEU A 64 1.95 -2.42 -14.95
CA LEU A 64 1.82 -1.73 -13.67
C LEU A 64 1.17 -2.64 -12.64
N VAL A 65 1.84 -2.82 -11.50
CA VAL A 65 1.28 -3.49 -10.32
C VAL A 65 0.81 -2.43 -9.35
N ARG A 66 -0.49 -2.17 -9.35
CA ARG A 66 -1.12 -1.13 -8.53
C ARG A 66 -1.16 -1.50 -7.06
N PHE A 67 -0.93 -0.55 -6.18
CA PHE A 67 -1.04 -0.73 -4.74
C PHE A 67 -1.68 0.47 -4.07
N ASP A 68 -2.20 0.25 -2.87
CA ASP A 68 -2.93 1.25 -2.11
C ASP A 68 -2.40 1.31 -0.68
N VAL A 69 -2.23 2.52 -0.15
CA VAL A 69 -1.68 2.75 1.19
C VAL A 69 -2.83 3.06 2.13
N LYS A 70 -2.97 2.25 3.17
CA LYS A 70 -4.01 2.42 4.18
C LYS A 70 -3.41 2.55 5.56
N SER A 71 -4.23 3.06 6.47
CA SER A 71 -3.96 3.05 7.89
C SER A 71 -5.11 2.34 8.58
N THR A 72 -4.77 1.57 9.60
CA THR A 72 -5.74 1.11 10.59
C THR A 72 -6.33 2.30 11.36
N THR A 73 -7.53 2.15 11.92
CA THR A 73 -8.26 3.24 12.61
C THR A 73 -8.27 3.14 14.13
N GLY A 74 -7.85 2.02 14.71
CA GLY A 74 -7.79 1.80 16.15
C GLY A 74 -6.50 2.34 16.76
N LEU A 75 -6.53 2.78 18.02
CA LEU A 75 -5.32 3.14 18.78
C LEU A 75 -4.96 2.10 19.83
N GLU A 76 -5.81 1.09 20.02
CA GLU A 76 -5.61 0.02 21.00
C GLU A 76 -5.48 -1.35 20.30
N ALA A 77 -4.81 -2.28 20.97
CA ALA A 77 -4.77 -3.68 20.53
C ALA A 77 -6.19 -4.25 20.41
N GLY A 78 -6.45 -5.04 19.38
CA GLY A 78 -7.79 -5.62 19.18
C GLY A 78 -8.80 -4.68 18.50
N SER A 79 -8.46 -3.41 18.29
CA SER A 79 -9.34 -2.41 17.65
C SER A 79 -8.88 -1.99 16.25
N GLN A 80 -7.76 -2.53 15.77
CA GLN A 80 -7.15 -2.16 14.49
C GLN A 80 -8.01 -2.70 13.35
N ASN A 81 -8.71 -1.82 12.66
CA ASN A 81 -9.46 -2.18 11.46
C ASN A 81 -8.97 -1.36 10.28
N CYS A 82 -8.76 -2.02 9.15
CA CYS A 82 -8.39 -1.39 7.90
C CYS A 82 -9.42 -1.72 6.84
N LYS A 83 -10.01 -0.68 6.24
CA LYS A 83 -11.04 -0.81 5.21
C LYS A 83 -10.63 -0.10 3.93
N THR A 84 -11.20 -0.55 2.81
CA THR A 84 -11.11 0.12 1.52
C THR A 84 -12.45 0.11 0.81
N ARG A 85 -12.61 0.95 -0.21
CA ARG A 85 -13.81 0.94 -1.06
C ARG A 85 -13.67 -0.09 -2.17
N LEU A 86 -14.77 -0.69 -2.61
CA LEU A 86 -14.76 -1.69 -3.68
C LEU A 86 -13.99 -1.23 -4.93
N GLY A 87 -14.22 0.01 -5.35
CA GLY A 87 -13.57 0.55 -6.54
C GLY A 87 -12.05 0.59 -6.43
N GLN A 88 -11.51 0.84 -5.23
CA GLN A 88 -10.07 0.76 -4.97
C GLN A 88 -9.63 -0.70 -4.87
N HIS A 89 -10.42 -1.52 -4.18
CA HIS A 89 -10.14 -2.95 -3.99
C HIS A 89 -9.95 -3.69 -5.31
N GLN A 90 -10.83 -3.48 -6.28
CA GLN A 90 -10.75 -4.12 -7.59
C GLN A 90 -9.57 -3.66 -8.45
N ASN A 91 -8.97 -2.51 -8.13
CA ASN A 91 -7.88 -1.93 -8.89
C ASN A 91 -6.51 -2.05 -8.19
N THR A 92 -6.46 -2.75 -7.06
CA THR A 92 -5.29 -2.87 -6.20
C THR A 92 -4.78 -4.30 -6.20
N ALA A 93 -3.49 -4.53 -6.45
CA ALA A 93 -2.87 -5.85 -6.38
C ALA A 93 -2.42 -6.20 -4.95
N PHE A 94 -2.03 -5.22 -4.15
CA PHE A 94 -1.67 -5.39 -2.75
C PHE A 94 -1.84 -4.09 -1.96
N TYR A 95 -1.94 -4.19 -0.63
CA TYR A 95 -2.07 -3.06 0.28
C TYR A 95 -0.81 -2.90 1.10
N LEU A 96 -0.45 -1.65 1.37
CA LEU A 96 0.51 -1.28 2.41
C LEU A 96 -0.27 -0.67 3.56
N VAL A 97 -0.38 -1.39 4.66
CA VAL A 97 -1.22 -1.00 5.81
C VAL A 97 -0.32 -0.57 6.96
N SER A 98 -0.34 0.72 7.28
CA SER A 98 0.34 1.26 8.46
C SER A 98 -0.48 0.97 9.73
N CYS A 99 0.20 0.68 10.83
CA CYS A 99 -0.46 0.52 12.12
C CYS A 99 -0.62 1.87 12.81
N ALA A 100 -1.85 2.25 13.17
CA ALA A 100 -2.10 3.52 13.83
C ALA A 100 -1.59 3.54 15.28
N SER A 101 -1.56 2.39 15.97
CA SER A 101 -0.95 2.29 17.30
C SER A 101 0.58 2.16 17.27
N ASP A 102 1.17 1.79 16.13
CA ASP A 102 2.63 1.74 15.94
C ASP A 102 3.05 2.10 14.51
N PRO A 103 3.28 3.39 14.21
CA PRO A 103 3.65 3.87 12.88
C PRO A 103 5.02 3.36 12.38
N SER A 104 5.84 2.78 13.26
CA SER A 104 7.16 2.22 12.87
C SER A 104 7.01 0.91 12.09
N PHE A 105 5.80 0.37 12.03
CA PHE A 105 5.50 -0.91 11.40
C PHE A 105 4.43 -0.77 10.30
N VAL A 106 4.61 -1.60 9.27
CA VAL A 106 3.71 -1.69 8.11
C VAL A 106 3.44 -3.16 7.79
N SER A 107 2.25 -3.46 7.28
CA SER A 107 1.87 -4.76 6.75
C SER A 107 1.76 -4.68 5.23
N LEU A 108 2.38 -5.62 4.52
CA LEU A 108 2.19 -5.81 3.08
C LEU A 108 1.19 -6.96 2.89
N ILE A 109 -0.01 -6.63 2.41
CA ILE A 109 -1.13 -7.58 2.32
C ILE A 109 -1.47 -7.81 0.85
N PRO A 110 -1.25 -9.03 0.30
CA PRO A 110 -1.64 -9.32 -1.07
C PRO A 110 -3.16 -9.25 -1.22
N ASN A 111 -3.62 -8.68 -2.34
CA ASN A 111 -5.05 -8.70 -2.66
C ASN A 111 -5.39 -9.95 -3.47
N THR A 112 -5.90 -10.98 -2.80
CA THR A 112 -6.32 -12.24 -3.45
C THR A 112 -7.71 -12.16 -4.09
N SER A 113 -8.06 -10.98 -4.63
CA SER A 113 -9.41 -10.59 -5.06
C SER A 113 -10.22 -11.73 -5.72
N THR A 114 -11.29 -12.14 -5.05
CA THR A 114 -12.41 -12.91 -5.62
C THR A 114 -13.72 -12.10 -5.63
N ALA A 115 -13.67 -10.83 -5.21
CA ALA A 115 -14.85 -10.00 -4.94
C ALA A 115 -15.56 -9.55 -6.24
N ARG A 116 -16.63 -10.26 -6.59
CA ARG A 116 -17.59 -9.87 -7.65
C ARG A 116 -18.76 -9.09 -7.04
N SER A 117 -18.54 -7.83 -6.68
CA SER A 117 -19.64 -6.91 -6.32
C SER A 117 -19.79 -5.82 -7.38
N ARG A 118 -21.00 -5.31 -7.58
CA ARG A 118 -21.33 -4.24 -8.55
C ARG A 118 -21.47 -2.86 -7.89
N VAL A 119 -21.34 -2.77 -6.56
CA VAL A 119 -21.59 -1.54 -5.79
C VAL A 119 -20.26 -0.91 -5.38
N ASP A 120 -19.80 0.09 -6.13
CA ASP A 120 -18.49 0.74 -5.96
C ASP A 120 -18.27 1.35 -4.56
N GLU A 121 -19.34 1.70 -3.84
CA GLU A 121 -19.31 2.32 -2.50
C GLU A 121 -19.25 1.32 -1.33
N GLN A 122 -19.37 0.02 -1.60
CA GLN A 122 -19.30 -0.98 -0.54
C GLN A 122 -17.90 -1.02 0.09
N GLU A 123 -17.84 -0.97 1.42
CA GLU A 123 -16.59 -1.10 2.17
C GLU A 123 -16.18 -2.57 2.31
N PHE A 124 -14.89 -2.82 2.09
CA PHE A 124 -14.25 -4.13 2.25
C PHE A 124 -13.19 -4.05 3.35
N ALA A 125 -13.22 -4.99 4.28
CA ALA A 125 -12.15 -5.14 5.25
C ALA A 125 -10.90 -5.71 4.56
N ILE A 126 -9.77 -5.02 4.69
CA ILE A 126 -8.44 -5.49 4.26
C ILE A 126 -7.82 -6.31 5.38
N SER A 127 -7.89 -5.78 6.61
CA SER A 127 -7.49 -6.48 7.83
C SER A 127 -8.36 -6.03 9.00
N SER A 128 -8.47 -6.91 9.98
CA SER A 128 -9.12 -6.65 11.27
C SER A 128 -8.29 -7.35 12.33
N SER A 129 -8.07 -6.69 13.47
CA SER A 129 -7.42 -7.30 14.63
C SER A 129 -8.08 -8.62 14.98
N LYS A 130 -7.25 -9.60 15.37
CA LYS A 130 -7.74 -10.84 15.93
C LYS A 130 -8.36 -10.61 17.30
N HIS A 131 -9.17 -11.58 17.73
CA HIS A 131 -9.75 -11.55 19.07
C HIS A 131 -8.65 -11.69 20.13
N LEU A 132 -8.64 -10.77 21.09
CA LEU A 132 -7.69 -10.79 22.20
C LEU A 132 -8.28 -11.52 23.41
N ALA A 133 -7.42 -12.23 24.16
CA ALA A 133 -7.84 -12.96 25.36
C ALA A 133 -8.16 -12.03 26.54
N VAL A 134 -7.57 -10.84 26.56
CA VAL A 134 -7.80 -9.79 27.58
C VAL A 134 -8.01 -8.42 26.89
N PRO A 135 -8.53 -7.41 27.60
CA PRO A 135 -8.73 -6.08 27.01
C PRO A 135 -7.44 -5.49 26.42
N GLY A 136 -7.56 -4.78 25.30
CA GLY A 136 -6.42 -4.25 24.52
C GLY A 136 -5.45 -3.38 25.33
N VAL A 137 -5.96 -2.64 26.32
CA VAL A 137 -5.16 -1.83 27.25
C VAL A 137 -4.13 -2.65 28.04
N ALA A 138 -4.41 -3.93 28.30
CA ALA A 138 -3.50 -4.80 29.06
C ALA A 138 -2.23 -5.16 28.28
N TYR A 139 -2.24 -4.97 26.95
CA TYR A 139 -1.09 -5.19 26.07
C TYR A 139 -0.28 -3.91 25.82
N GLY A 140 -0.53 -2.84 26.57
CA GLY A 140 0.15 -1.56 26.35
C GLY A 140 -0.16 -0.96 24.99
N PHE A 141 -1.38 -1.17 24.47
CA PHE A 141 -1.87 -0.68 23.18
C PHE A 141 -1.21 -1.30 21.93
N LEU A 142 -0.26 -2.22 22.12
CA LEU A 142 0.38 -2.99 21.06
C LEU A 142 -0.39 -4.28 20.81
N ASP A 143 -0.62 -4.62 19.55
CA ASP A 143 -1.38 -5.82 19.16
C ASP A 143 -0.43 -7.01 18.97
N PRO A 144 -0.33 -7.96 19.93
CA PRO A 144 0.61 -9.07 19.82
C PRO A 144 0.20 -10.09 18.76
N GLU A 145 -1.11 -10.20 18.47
CA GLU A 145 -1.67 -11.21 17.57
C GLU A 145 -1.46 -10.87 16.09
N ASP A 146 -1.25 -9.58 15.81
CA ASP A 146 -0.92 -9.06 14.48
C ASP A 146 0.59 -8.78 14.30
N ALA A 147 1.39 -8.84 15.37
CA ALA A 147 2.81 -8.51 15.32
C ALA A 147 3.60 -9.35 14.30
N GLY A 148 3.28 -10.65 14.16
CA GLY A 148 3.92 -11.55 13.20
C GLY A 148 3.61 -11.26 11.73
N HIS A 149 2.62 -10.41 11.44
CA HIS A 149 2.22 -10.00 10.08
C HIS A 149 2.65 -8.56 9.75
N ARG A 150 3.37 -7.93 10.66
CA ARG A 150 3.92 -6.57 10.52
C ARG A 150 5.42 -6.65 10.33
N MET A 151 5.95 -5.74 9.54
CA MET A 151 7.40 -5.56 9.39
C MET A 151 7.78 -4.12 9.75
N PRO A 152 9.00 -3.90 10.28
CA PRO A 152 9.54 -2.55 10.41
C PRO A 152 9.49 -1.82 9.08
N ILE A 153 9.05 -0.56 9.09
CA ILE A 153 8.85 0.22 7.86
C ILE A 153 10.15 0.39 7.06
N GLY A 154 11.32 0.34 7.71
CA GLY A 154 12.63 0.35 7.04
C GLY A 154 12.91 -0.87 6.15
N LEU A 155 12.20 -1.99 6.32
CA LEU A 155 12.30 -3.17 5.46
C LEU A 155 11.37 -3.11 4.24
N LEU A 156 10.48 -2.11 4.19
CA LEU A 156 9.52 -1.93 3.13
C LEU A 156 10.14 -1.89 1.72
N PRO A 157 11.29 -1.20 1.48
CA PRO A 157 11.88 -1.19 0.15
C PRO A 157 12.25 -2.57 -0.37
N ALA A 158 12.81 -3.42 0.49
CA ALA A 158 13.17 -4.79 0.13
C ALA A 158 11.94 -5.67 -0.11
N ALA A 159 10.88 -5.50 0.70
CA ALA A 159 9.63 -6.22 0.50
C ALA A 159 8.96 -5.86 -0.83
N VAL A 160 8.91 -4.56 -1.17
CA VAL A 160 8.33 -4.07 -2.43
C VAL A 160 9.19 -4.49 -3.64
N ALA A 161 10.51 -4.54 -3.51
CA ALA A 161 11.40 -5.11 -4.53
C ALA A 161 11.02 -6.57 -4.85
N ARG A 162 10.80 -7.40 -3.83
CA ARG A 162 10.41 -8.81 -4.02
C ARG A 162 9.05 -8.95 -4.71
N VAL A 163 8.09 -8.07 -4.42
CA VAL A 163 6.79 -8.06 -5.12
C VAL A 163 6.97 -7.81 -6.62
N ARG A 164 7.90 -6.92 -7.01
CA ARG A 164 8.20 -6.63 -8.41
C ARG A 164 8.86 -7.81 -9.13
N GLU A 165 9.64 -8.62 -8.41
CA GLU A 165 10.38 -9.76 -8.97
C GLU A 165 9.51 -11.02 -9.18
N CYS A 166 8.31 -11.05 -8.60
CA CYS A 166 7.35 -12.15 -8.72
C CYS A 166 6.41 -11.96 -9.93
#